data_AF-A0A371GWG0-F1
#
_entry.id   AF-A0A371GWG0-F1
#
_cell.length_a   1.000
_cell.length_b   1.000
_cell.length_c   1.000
_cell.angle_alpha   90.00
_cell.angle_beta   90.00
_cell.angle_gamma   90.00
#
_symmetry.space_group_name_H-M   'P 1'
#
loop_
_entity.id
_entity.type
_entity.pdbx_description
1 polymer ?
#
loop_
_entity_poly.entity_id
_entity_poly.type
_entity_poly.pdbx_seq_one_letter_code
_entity_poly.pdbx_strand_id
1 'polypeptide(L)'
;VYGFNPLTPLDILTLPNNEYTNLDGKQKAEFVKEFHAKVRANIEKMNEQYSRQANKGRVKVTFEPGDWVWFHMRKERFLIQRNSKLKPRGDGPFQVLARINDNAYKLDLPTTYGEDFDSRTNPFKEGENNRDSTNKVKDNLHDIGGPITRPKTQIMKQSLPGLSLRITESLEQIE
;
A
#
# COMPACT_ATOMS: atom_id res chain seq x y z
N VAL A 1 -56.78 38.84 2.39
CA VAL A 1 -56.09 38.07 3.45
C VAL A 1 -56.41 36.61 3.20
N TYR A 2 -55.53 35.87 2.52
CA TYR A 2 -55.78 34.46 2.22
C TYR A 2 -55.63 33.65 3.51
N GLY A 3 -56.74 33.09 3.96
CA GLY A 3 -56.88 32.35 5.20
C GLY A 3 -56.14 31.03 5.14
N PHE A 4 -55.59 30.65 6.29
CA PHE A 4 -54.93 29.38 6.53
C PHE A 4 -55.82 28.22 6.06
N ASN A 5 -55.27 27.31 5.23
CA ASN A 5 -55.99 26.09 4.88
C ASN A 5 -56.19 25.26 6.15
N PRO A 6 -57.44 24.88 6.50
CA PRO A 6 -57.68 24.06 7.68
C PRO A 6 -57.04 22.69 7.47
N LEU A 7 -56.46 22.13 8.54
CA LEU A 7 -55.87 20.80 8.52
C LEU A 7 -56.91 19.80 8.02
N THR A 8 -56.58 19.10 6.92
CA THR A 8 -57.47 18.08 6.39
C THR A 8 -57.48 16.88 7.34
N PRO A 9 -58.55 16.07 7.39
CA PRO A 9 -58.57 14.88 8.24
C PRO A 9 -57.40 13.92 7.97
N LEU A 10 -56.84 13.94 6.76
CA LEU A 10 -55.61 13.22 6.39
C LEU A 10 -54.36 13.79 7.09
N ASP A 11 -54.30 15.11 7.32
CA ASP A 11 -53.19 15.77 8.02
C ASP A 11 -53.21 15.51 9.53
N ILE A 12 -54.38 15.17 10.09
CA ILE A 12 -54.57 14.85 11.52
C ILE A 12 -54.29 13.36 11.80
N LEU A 13 -54.31 12.51 10.76
CA LEU A 13 -53.93 11.11 10.90
C LEU A 13 -52.43 11.03 11.21
N THR A 14 -52.10 10.76 12.48
CA THR A 14 -50.76 10.30 12.83
C THR A 14 -50.51 9.01 12.05
N LEU A 15 -49.67 9.08 11.02
CA LEU A 15 -49.17 7.88 10.37
C LEU A 15 -48.70 6.94 11.48
N PRO A 16 -49.09 5.64 11.48
CA PRO A 16 -48.58 4.72 12.47
C PRO A 16 -47.07 4.81 12.38
N ASN A 17 -46.41 5.23 13.47
CA ASN A 17 -44.98 5.11 13.62
C ASN A 17 -44.71 3.63 13.42
N ASN A 18 -44.32 3.25 12.21
CA ASN A 18 -44.23 1.86 11.82
C ASN A 18 -42.98 1.29 12.49
N GLU A 19 -43.07 1.05 13.80
CA GLU A 19 -42.13 0.28 14.60
C GLU A 19 -42.20 -1.21 14.24
N TYR A 20 -42.72 -1.57 13.04
CA TYR A 20 -42.44 -2.85 12.42
C TYR A 20 -40.98 -2.89 11.97
N THR A 21 -40.09 -2.95 12.95
CA THR A 21 -38.76 -3.48 12.73
C THR A 21 -38.95 -4.94 12.35
N ASN A 22 -38.67 -5.28 11.10
CA ASN A 22 -38.70 -6.65 10.63
C ASN A 22 -37.78 -7.49 11.56
N LEU A 23 -38.35 -8.47 12.28
CA LEU A 23 -37.62 -9.27 13.27
C LEU A 23 -36.39 -9.95 12.66
N ASP A 24 -36.52 -10.45 11.42
CA ASP A 24 -35.44 -11.06 10.65
C ASP A 24 -34.37 -10.01 10.29
N GLY A 25 -34.78 -8.80 9.92
CA GLY A 25 -33.88 -7.67 9.67
C GLY A 25 -33.06 -7.27 10.91
N LYS A 26 -33.67 -7.25 12.09
CA LYS A 26 -32.98 -6.97 13.36
C LYS A 26 -31.95 -8.05 13.69
N GLN A 27 -32.34 -9.32 13.63
CA GLN A 27 -31.45 -10.46 13.89
C GLN A 27 -30.26 -10.50 12.92
N LYS A 28 -30.52 -10.25 11.63
CA LYS A 28 -29.47 -10.17 10.61
C LYS A 28 -28.51 -9.02 10.86
N ALA A 29 -29.00 -7.87 11.29
CA ALA A 29 -28.16 -6.72 11.63
C ALA A 29 -27.28 -6.99 12.86
N GLU A 30 -27.81 -7.63 13.89
CA GLU A 30 -27.05 -8.06 15.07
C GLU A 30 -25.97 -9.08 14.69
N PHE A 31 -26.32 -10.09 13.89
CA PHE A 31 -25.36 -11.06 13.38
C PHE A 31 -24.22 -10.42 12.60
N VAL A 32 -24.51 -9.47 11.70
CA VAL A 32 -23.49 -8.75 10.92
C VAL A 32 -22.59 -7.92 11.84
N LYS A 33 -23.14 -7.27 12.87
CA LYS A 33 -22.33 -6.54 13.87
C LYS A 33 -21.38 -7.46 14.61
N GLU A 34 -21.87 -8.60 15.09
CA GLU A 34 -21.02 -9.61 15.75
C GLU A 34 -19.95 -10.16 14.81
N PHE A 35 -20.31 -10.42 13.55
CA PHE A 35 -19.38 -10.89 12.54
C PHE A 35 -18.26 -9.88 12.30
N HIS A 36 -18.59 -8.59 12.13
CA HIS A 36 -17.58 -7.54 11.99
C HIS A 36 -16.69 -7.41 13.22
N ALA A 37 -17.24 -7.56 14.43
CA ALA A 37 -16.45 -7.58 15.66
C ALA A 37 -15.45 -8.74 15.66
N LYS A 38 -15.89 -9.95 15.28
CA LYS A 38 -15.02 -11.14 15.15
C LYS A 38 -13.93 -10.94 14.09
N VAL A 39 -14.28 -10.39 12.93
CA VAL A 39 -13.30 -10.09 11.86
C VAL A 39 -12.25 -9.08 12.34
N ARG A 40 -12.68 -8.01 13.02
CA ARG A 40 -11.76 -7.00 13.57
C ARG A 40 -10.77 -7.60 14.55
N ALA A 41 -11.28 -8.39 15.51
CA ALA A 41 -10.43 -9.09 16.49
C ALA A 41 -9.43 -10.04 15.81
N ASN A 42 -9.85 -10.74 14.75
CA ASN A 42 -8.94 -11.59 13.97
C ASN A 42 -7.86 -10.78 13.23
N ILE A 43 -8.20 -9.64 12.63
CA ILE A 43 -7.23 -8.77 11.95
C ILE A 43 -6.21 -8.23 12.95
N GLU A 44 -6.65 -7.76 14.11
CA GLU A 44 -5.77 -7.27 15.18
C GLU A 44 -4.81 -8.37 15.64
N LYS A 45 -5.33 -9.58 15.92
CA LYS A 45 -4.52 -10.74 16.29
C LYS A 45 -3.49 -11.10 15.22
N MET A 46 -3.88 -11.12 13.95
CA MET A 46 -2.97 -11.43 12.84
C MET A 46 -1.91 -10.32 12.64
N ASN A 47 -2.30 -9.05 12.77
CA ASN A 47 -1.37 -7.92 12.69
C ASN A 47 -0.33 -7.95 13.82
N GLU A 48 -0.74 -8.32 15.03
CA GLU A 48 0.18 -8.52 16.15
C GLU A 48 1.13 -9.69 15.92
N GLN A 49 0.63 -10.83 15.45
CA GLN A 49 1.50 -11.97 15.13
C GLN A 49 2.52 -11.60 14.06
N TYR A 50 2.07 -10.92 13.00
CA TYR A 50 2.92 -10.44 11.93
C TYR A 50 3.98 -9.46 12.45
N SER A 51 3.58 -8.49 13.29
CA SER A 51 4.51 -7.50 13.85
C SER A 51 5.55 -8.16 14.77
N ARG A 52 5.16 -9.11 15.61
CA ARG A 52 6.07 -9.90 16.47
C ARG A 52 7.09 -10.67 15.62
N GLN A 53 6.62 -11.35 14.56
CA GLN A 53 7.50 -12.12 13.68
C GLN A 53 8.46 -11.22 12.89
N ALA A 54 7.95 -10.13 12.31
CA ALA A 54 8.76 -9.17 11.56
C ALA A 54 9.78 -8.45 12.45
N ASN A 55 9.45 -8.20 13.72
CA ASN A 55 10.31 -7.47 14.66
C ASN A 55 11.18 -8.38 15.54
N LYS A 56 11.14 -9.70 15.38
CA LYS A 56 11.89 -10.67 16.21
C LYS A 56 13.41 -10.41 16.29
N GLY A 57 13.99 -9.77 15.27
CA GLY A 57 15.41 -9.39 15.23
C GLY A 57 15.66 -7.89 15.15
N ARG A 58 14.64 -7.05 15.38
CA ARG A 58 14.77 -5.59 15.30
C ARG A 58 14.69 -4.99 16.70
N VAL A 59 15.66 -4.14 17.03
CA VAL A 59 15.65 -3.37 18.27
C VAL A 59 15.04 -2.01 17.99
N LYS A 60 14.08 -1.58 18.82
CA LYS A 60 13.56 -0.21 18.78
C LYS A 60 14.64 0.73 19.29
N VAL A 61 15.17 1.57 18.40
CA VAL A 61 16.15 2.61 18.76
C VAL A 61 15.44 3.95 18.65
N THR A 62 15.40 4.68 19.76
CA THR A 62 14.87 6.05 19.83
C THR A 62 15.97 6.97 20.31
N PHE A 63 16.04 8.15 19.73
CA PHE A 63 17.02 9.17 20.10
C PHE A 63 16.33 10.31 20.84
N GLU A 64 17.01 10.86 21.83
CA GLU A 64 16.53 12.03 22.55
C GLU A 64 17.25 13.30 22.08
N PRO A 65 16.63 14.49 22.25
CA PRO A 65 17.32 15.75 21.96
C PRO A 65 18.63 15.84 22.75
N GLY A 66 19.73 16.15 22.06
CA GLY A 66 21.08 16.17 22.62
C GLY A 66 21.95 14.98 22.25
N ASP A 67 21.36 13.88 21.77
CA ASP A 67 22.11 12.71 21.29
C ASP A 67 22.86 13.02 19.99
N TRP A 68 24.04 12.39 19.85
CA TRP A 68 24.88 12.47 18.66
C TRP A 68 24.63 11.27 17.75
N VAL A 69 24.18 11.55 16.52
CA VAL A 69 23.79 10.53 15.54
C VAL A 69 24.56 10.71 14.26
N TRP A 70 24.99 9.59 13.66
CA TRP A 70 25.64 9.58 12.35
C TRP A 70 24.60 9.61 11.24
N PHE A 71 24.82 10.46 10.23
CA PHE A 71 23.88 10.58 9.11
C PHE A 71 24.23 9.60 7.98
N HIS A 72 23.30 8.70 7.65
CA HIS A 72 23.53 7.72 6.59
C HIS A 72 23.16 8.29 5.21
N MET A 73 24.17 8.55 4.39
CA MET A 73 24.00 9.17 3.07
C MET A 73 23.83 8.14 1.96
N ARG A 74 22.74 8.25 1.19
CA ARG A 74 22.53 7.49 -0.06
C ARG A 74 22.95 8.31 -1.27
N LYS A 75 23.74 7.70 -2.17
CA LYS A 75 24.29 8.37 -3.36
C LYS A 75 23.22 9.03 -4.24
N GLU A 76 22.08 8.38 -4.40
CA GLU A 76 20.99 8.85 -5.27
C GLU A 76 20.31 10.13 -4.76
N ARG A 77 20.34 10.37 -3.44
CA ARG A 77 19.74 11.56 -2.82
C ARG A 77 20.77 12.65 -2.53
N PHE A 78 22.01 12.24 -2.25
CA PHE A 78 23.11 13.13 -1.86
C PHE A 78 24.25 13.01 -2.87
N LEU A 79 24.05 13.55 -4.08
CA LEU A 79 25.03 13.44 -5.17
C LEU A 79 26.31 14.20 -4.88
N ILE A 80 26.21 15.39 -4.28
CA ILE A 80 27.34 16.26 -3.97
C ILE A 80 28.17 15.67 -2.82
N GLN A 81 27.52 15.28 -1.73
CA GLN A 81 28.20 14.75 -0.56
C GLN A 81 28.73 13.32 -0.80
N ARG A 82 27.95 12.47 -1.49
CA ARG A 82 28.30 11.08 -1.84
C ARG A 82 28.47 10.88 -3.35
N ASN A 83 29.42 11.60 -3.94
CA ASN A 83 29.74 11.51 -5.36
C ASN A 83 30.44 10.19 -5.80
N SER A 84 31.04 9.42 -4.89
CA SER A 84 31.77 8.17 -5.22
C SER A 84 31.36 6.96 -4.38
N LYS A 85 31.63 5.75 -4.88
CA LYS A 85 31.35 4.50 -4.15
C LYS A 85 32.29 4.30 -2.96
N LEU A 86 33.53 4.79 -3.06
CA LEU A 86 34.60 4.61 -2.07
C LEU A 86 34.48 5.57 -0.87
N LYS A 87 33.74 6.67 -1.01
CA LYS A 87 33.46 7.57 0.12
C LYS A 87 32.67 6.84 1.23
N PRO A 88 32.90 7.20 2.50
CA PRO A 88 32.17 6.63 3.63
C PRO A 88 30.66 6.85 3.48
N ARG A 89 29.86 5.92 4.04
CA ARG A 89 28.39 5.99 3.99
C ARG A 89 27.79 6.86 5.08
N GLY A 90 28.45 6.91 6.23
CA GLY A 90 28.09 7.81 7.31
C GLY A 90 28.84 9.12 7.15
N ASP A 91 28.10 10.22 7.22
CA ASP A 91 28.66 11.53 7.53
C ASP A 91 28.57 11.77 9.04
N GLY A 92 29.39 12.69 9.56
CA GLY A 92 29.78 12.82 10.97
C GLY A 92 28.66 12.84 12.03
N PRO A 93 29.03 12.92 13.32
CA PRO A 93 28.06 12.99 14.39
C PRO A 93 27.35 14.35 14.36
N PHE A 94 26.04 14.33 14.21
CA PHE A 94 25.17 15.51 14.30
C PHE A 94 24.30 15.42 15.55
N GLN A 95 24.04 16.56 16.17
CA GLN A 95 23.19 16.61 17.34
C GLN A 95 21.71 16.61 16.95
N VAL A 96 20.92 15.80 17.65
CA VAL A 96 19.46 15.86 17.55
C VAL A 96 18.96 17.10 18.30
N LEU A 97 18.37 18.06 17.59
CA LEU A 97 17.79 19.27 18.18
C LEU A 97 16.40 19.02 18.75
N ALA A 98 15.59 18.27 18.03
CA ALA A 98 14.21 17.97 18.42
C ALA A 98 13.74 16.64 17.81
N ARG A 99 12.86 15.94 18.54
CA ARG A 99 12.19 14.74 18.06
C ARG A 99 10.79 15.11 17.57
N ILE A 100 10.50 14.82 16.30
CA ILE A 100 9.20 15.08 15.69
C ILE A 100 8.31 13.83 15.84
N ASN A 101 8.86 12.65 15.56
CA ASN A 101 8.22 11.33 15.72
C ASN A 101 9.28 10.27 16.12
N ASP A 102 8.87 9.04 16.45
CA ASP A 102 9.78 7.91 16.71
C ASP A 102 10.81 7.66 15.59
N ASN A 103 10.49 8.03 14.35
CA ASN A 103 11.33 7.85 13.16
C ASN A 103 11.85 9.15 12.53
N ALA A 104 11.46 10.32 13.05
CA ALA A 104 11.75 11.61 12.42
C ALA A 104 12.32 12.60 13.44
N TYR A 105 13.51 13.10 13.14
CA TYR A 105 14.31 13.93 14.02
C TYR A 105 14.79 15.17 13.28
N LYS A 106 14.82 16.31 13.98
CA LYS A 106 15.44 17.54 13.51
C LYS A 106 16.91 17.50 13.95
N LEU A 107 17.83 17.54 13.00
CA LEU A 107 19.27 17.55 13.23
C LEU A 107 19.83 18.96 13.04
N ASP A 108 20.92 19.25 13.73
CA ASP A 108 21.74 20.43 13.46
C ASP A 108 22.70 20.16 12.29
N LEU A 109 22.22 20.39 11.07
CA LEU A 109 23.01 20.24 9.84
C LEU A 109 23.48 21.62 9.37
N PRO A 110 24.74 21.75 8.90
CA PRO A 110 25.20 23.02 8.36
C PRO A 110 24.45 23.36 7.07
N THR A 111 24.32 24.66 6.80
CA THR A 111 23.52 25.21 5.69
C THR A 111 23.88 24.62 4.32
N THR A 112 25.11 24.15 4.14
CA THR A 112 25.59 23.48 2.91
C THR A 112 24.78 22.24 2.50
N TYR A 113 24.01 21.64 3.41
CA TYR A 113 23.16 20.47 3.11
C TYR A 113 21.72 20.87 2.77
N GLY A 114 21.30 22.10 3.07
CA GLY A 114 19.92 22.56 2.89
C GLY A 114 19.52 22.77 1.43
N GLU A 115 20.47 23.16 0.57
CA GLU A 115 20.23 23.37 -0.87
C GLU A 115 19.99 22.05 -1.62
N ASP A 116 20.52 20.93 -1.12
CA ASP A 116 20.40 19.60 -1.73
C ASP A 116 19.19 18.80 -1.23
N PHE A 117 18.49 19.30 -0.21
CA PHE A 117 17.38 18.59 0.45
C PHE A 117 16.03 18.77 -0.26
N ASP A 118 16.04 19.22 -1.52
CA ASP A 118 14.85 19.28 -2.35
C ASP A 118 14.40 17.86 -2.72
N SER A 119 13.78 17.20 -1.74
CA SER A 119 13.34 15.79 -1.74
C SER A 119 12.31 15.47 -2.83
N ARG A 120 11.91 16.48 -3.61
CA ARG A 120 10.98 16.40 -4.73
C ARG A 120 11.65 16.10 -6.07
N THR A 121 12.97 16.27 -6.18
CA THR A 121 13.66 15.96 -7.43
C THR A 121 14.03 14.49 -7.41
N ASN A 122 13.12 13.62 -7.85
CA ASN A 122 13.47 12.26 -8.24
C ASN A 122 14.25 12.34 -9.57
N PRO A 123 15.57 12.12 -9.62
CA PRO A 123 16.29 12.08 -10.89
C PRO A 123 16.19 10.68 -11.51
N PHE A 124 15.22 9.86 -11.07
CA PHE A 124 14.98 8.53 -11.60
C PHE A 124 14.48 8.70 -13.03
N LYS A 125 15.42 8.80 -13.99
CA LYS A 125 15.13 8.37 -15.35
C LYS A 125 14.74 6.91 -15.22
N GLU A 126 13.53 6.60 -15.69
CA GLU A 126 13.05 5.25 -15.89
C GLU A 126 14.11 4.52 -16.71
N GLY A 127 14.98 3.79 -16.02
CA GLY A 127 16.03 3.01 -16.62
C GLY A 127 15.36 1.83 -17.28
N GLU A 128 15.04 2.00 -18.57
CA GLU A 128 14.81 0.90 -19.49
C GLU A 128 15.98 -0.08 -19.37
N ASN A 129 15.75 -1.15 -18.61
CA ASN A 129 16.64 -2.28 -18.61
C ASN A 129 16.49 -2.97 -19.96
N ASN A 130 17.31 -2.55 -20.94
CA ASN A 130 17.57 -3.32 -22.15
C ASN A 130 18.15 -4.68 -21.73
N ARG A 131 17.26 -5.63 -21.47
CA ARG A 131 17.58 -7.05 -21.47
C ARG A 131 17.44 -7.52 -22.90
N ASP A 132 18.54 -7.41 -23.63
CA ASP A 132 18.74 -8.21 -24.82
C ASP A 132 18.75 -9.68 -24.37
N SER A 133 17.66 -10.40 -24.65
CA SER A 133 17.61 -11.85 -24.54
C SER A 133 17.27 -12.41 -25.91
N THR A 134 18.35 -12.68 -26.65
CA THR A 134 18.39 -13.59 -27.79
C THR A 134 17.46 -14.79 -27.60
N ASN A 135 16.53 -14.95 -28.54
CA ASN A 135 15.96 -16.21 -29.01
C ASN A 135 15.71 -17.31 -27.97
N LYS A 136 14.49 -17.34 -27.39
CA LYS A 136 13.81 -18.61 -27.09
C LYS A 136 12.30 -18.45 -27.26
N VAL A 137 11.83 -18.78 -28.47
CA VAL A 137 10.51 -19.38 -28.64
C VAL A 137 10.56 -20.70 -27.87
N LYS A 138 9.95 -20.78 -26.68
CA LYS A 138 9.50 -22.02 -26.01
C LYS A 138 8.79 -21.70 -24.68
N ASP A 139 7.47 -21.81 -24.76
CA ASP A 139 6.48 -22.18 -23.74
C ASP A 139 6.41 -21.41 -22.40
N ASN A 140 5.49 -20.44 -22.38
CA ASN A 140 5.15 -19.53 -21.27
C ASN A 140 4.37 -20.18 -20.10
N LEU A 141 4.30 -21.51 -19.98
CA LEU A 141 3.38 -22.18 -19.03
C LEU A 141 4.06 -23.02 -17.95
N HIS A 142 5.40 -23.14 -17.94
CA HIS A 142 6.08 -24.12 -17.08
C HIS A 142 6.16 -23.75 -15.58
N ASP A 143 5.61 -22.61 -15.14
CA ASP A 143 5.83 -22.10 -13.77
C ASP A 143 4.55 -21.67 -13.00
N ILE A 144 3.40 -22.28 -13.32
CA ILE A 144 2.08 -21.99 -12.70
C ILE A 144 1.82 -22.85 -11.44
N GLY A 145 2.79 -23.63 -10.96
CA GLY A 145 2.65 -24.49 -9.76
C GLY A 145 2.75 -23.77 -8.41
N GLY A 146 2.11 -22.61 -8.23
CA GLY A 146 2.16 -21.86 -6.97
C GLY A 146 1.09 -20.76 -6.84
N PRO A 147 0.97 -20.10 -5.68
CA PRO A 147 -0.08 -19.12 -5.42
C PRO A 147 -0.10 -17.99 -6.46
N ILE A 148 -1.32 -17.69 -6.96
CA ILE A 148 -1.55 -16.74 -8.05
C ILE A 148 -1.33 -15.31 -7.57
N THR A 149 -0.27 -14.67 -8.08
CA THR A 149 0.07 -13.27 -7.81
C THR A 149 -0.32 -12.37 -8.99
N ARG A 150 -0.51 -11.07 -8.75
CA ARG A 150 -0.92 -10.07 -9.77
C ARG A 150 -0.06 -10.11 -11.06
N PRO A 151 1.28 -10.22 -11.01
CA PRO A 151 2.10 -10.35 -12.22
C PRO A 151 1.77 -11.63 -13.00
N LYS A 152 1.55 -12.76 -12.30
CA LYS A 152 1.17 -14.04 -12.91
C LYS A 152 -0.18 -13.96 -13.61
N THR A 153 -1.19 -13.32 -13.00
CA THR A 153 -2.49 -13.11 -13.67
C THR A 153 -2.38 -12.26 -14.93
N GLN A 154 -1.44 -11.32 -14.97
CA GLN A 154 -1.26 -10.45 -16.13
C GLN A 154 -0.59 -11.21 -17.30
N ILE A 155 0.40 -12.06 -16.99
CA ILE A 155 1.03 -12.95 -17.97
C ILE A 155 0.01 -13.93 -18.55
N MET A 156 -0.82 -14.56 -17.70
CA MET A 156 -1.87 -15.48 -18.16
C MET A 156 -2.88 -14.80 -19.08
N LYS A 157 -3.30 -13.57 -18.75
CA LYS A 157 -4.22 -12.79 -19.59
C LYS A 157 -3.63 -12.47 -20.96
N GLN A 158 -2.33 -12.19 -21.02
CA GLN A 158 -1.63 -11.88 -22.26
C GLN A 158 -1.42 -13.13 -23.14
N SER A 159 -1.30 -14.33 -22.54
CA SER A 159 -1.06 -15.57 -23.28
C SER A 159 -2.33 -16.26 -23.80
N LEU A 160 -3.50 -15.97 -23.22
CA LEU A 160 -4.79 -16.56 -23.63
C LEU A 160 -5.14 -16.43 -25.13
N PRO A 161 -5.02 -15.24 -25.76
CA PRO A 161 -5.40 -15.09 -27.17
C PRO A 161 -4.49 -15.86 -28.14
N GLY A 162 -3.22 -16.08 -27.78
CA GLY A 162 -2.31 -16.91 -28.60
C GLY A 162 -2.63 -18.41 -28.52
N LEU A 163 -3.21 -18.87 -27.40
CA LEU A 163 -3.67 -20.26 -27.26
C LEU A 163 -4.95 -20.51 -28.04
N SER A 164 -5.89 -19.55 -28.06
CA SER A 164 -7.11 -19.70 -28.86
C SER A 164 -6.80 -19.76 -30.35
N LEU A 165 -5.86 -18.93 -30.84
CA LEU A 165 -5.41 -18.94 -32.24
C LEU A 165 -4.76 -20.27 -32.63
N ARG A 166 -3.88 -20.82 -31.78
CA ARG A 166 -3.27 -22.14 -32.04
C ARG A 166 -4.28 -23.27 -32.08
N ILE A 167 -5.32 -23.21 -31.25
CA ILE A 167 -6.39 -24.22 -31.23
C ILE A 167 -7.22 -24.12 -32.51
N THR A 168 -7.57 -22.91 -32.97
CA THR A 168 -8.33 -22.74 -34.22
C THR A 168 -7.51 -23.16 -35.45
N GLU A 169 -6.22 -22.81 -35.51
CA GLU A 169 -5.31 -23.21 -36.60
C GLU A 169 -5.10 -24.74 -36.63
N SER A 170 -5.06 -25.39 -35.45
CA SER A 170 -4.94 -26.86 -35.38
C SER A 170 -6.21 -27.59 -35.81
N LEU A 171 -7.38 -26.95 -35.74
CA LEU A 171 -8.65 -27.51 -36.17
C LEU A 171 -8.87 -27.34 -37.69
N GLU A 172 -8.40 -26.23 -38.27
CA GLU A 172 -8.44 -26.00 -39.72
C GLU A 172 -7.48 -26.92 -40.52
N GLN A 173 -6.47 -27.50 -39.87
CA GLN A 173 -5.56 -28.47 -40.50
C GLN A 173 -6.08 -29.91 -40.46
N ILE A 174 -7.22 -30.17 -39.82
CA ILE A 174 -7.84 -31.49 -39.68
C ILE A 174 -8.95 -31.72 -40.73
N GLU A 175 -9.24 -30.70 -41.55
CA GLU A 175 -10.16 -30.77 -42.72
C GLU A 175 -9.38 -30.83 -44.04
#